data_AF-A0A8T4MQS7-F1
#
_entry.id   AF-A0A8T4MQS7-F1
#
_cell.length_a   1.000
_cell.length_b   1.000
_cell.length_c   1.000
_cell.angle_alpha   90.00
_cell.angle_beta   90.00
_cell.angle_gamma   90.00
#
_symmetry.space_group_name_H-M   'P 1'
#
loop_
_entity.id
_entity.type
_entity.pdbx_description
1 polymer ?
#
loop_
_entity_poly.entity_id
_entity_poly.type
_entity_poly.pdbx_seq_one_letter_code
_entity_poly.pdbx_strand_id
1 'polypeptide(L)' 'MKKIIIKKSKINNKGIFANEDIRKGETICLLRGEEKTIKQLKKDYLNEEFRINDPLQISKNKYLLLKKTLCLFKSLL' A
#
# COMPACT_ATOMS: atom_id res chain seq x y z
N MET A 1 -21.37 -0.34 -0.47
CA MET A 1 -20.48 -0.24 -1.64
C MET A 1 -19.04 -0.02 -1.16
N LYS A 2 -18.02 -0.35 -1.97
CA LYS A 2 -16.62 -0.04 -1.62
C LYS A 2 -16.36 1.45 -1.91
N LYS A 3 -15.73 2.19 -0.98
CA LYS A 3 -15.44 3.64 -1.15
C LYS A 3 -14.38 3.94 -2.21
N ILE A 4 -13.68 2.91 -2.69
CA ILE A 4 -12.65 3.03 -3.72
C ILE A 4 -12.87 2.02 -4.85
N ILE A 5 -12.37 2.35 -6.04
CA ILE A 5 -12.32 1.51 -7.22
C ILE A 5 -10.90 1.47 -7.80
N ILE A 6 -10.51 0.33 -8.36
CA ILE A 6 -9.24 0.17 -9.07
C ILE A 6 -9.52 0.22 -10.57
N LYS A 7 -8.92 1.19 -11.27
CA LYS A 7 -9.09 1.39 -12.72
C LYS A 7 -7.77 1.76 -13.39
N LYS A 8 -7.76 1.86 -14.73
CA LYS A 8 -6.58 2.29 -15.47
C LYS A 8 -6.19 3.72 -15.07
N SER A 9 -4.96 3.92 -14.62
CA SER A 9 -4.43 5.25 -14.31
C SER A 9 -3.74 5.85 -15.53
N LYS A 10 -3.85 7.17 -15.68
CA LYS A 10 -3.09 7.93 -16.69
C LYS A 10 -1.60 8.06 -16.32
N ILE A 11 -1.24 7.85 -15.05
CA ILE A 11 0.13 8.00 -14.54
C ILE A 11 0.91 6.70 -14.68
N ASN A 12 0.36 5.59 -14.18
CA ASN A 12 1.04 4.31 -14.20
C ASN A 12 0.05 3.14 -14.16
N ASN A 13 -0.46 2.74 -15.33
CA ASN A 13 -1.28 1.54 -15.58
C ASN A 13 -2.52 1.30 -14.70
N LYS A 14 -2.41 1.21 -13.36
CA LYS A 14 -3.53 1.06 -12.41
C LYS A 14 -3.47 2.16 -11.36
N GLY A 15 -4.64 2.60 -10.90
CA GLY A 15 -4.80 3.58 -9.84
C GLY A 15 -6.00 3.27 -8.96
N ILE A 16 -5.99 3.82 -7.75
CA ILE A 16 -7.09 3.76 -6.79
C ILE A 16 -7.83 5.09 -6.86
N PHE A 17 -9.13 5.05 -7.06
CA PHE A 17 -9.99 6.23 -7.20
C PHE A 17 -11.10 6.17 -6.17
N ALA A 18 -11.55 7.33 -5.68
CA ALA A 18 -12.76 7.43 -4.87
C ALA A 18 -13.99 7.02 -5.69
N ASN A 19 -14.89 6.27 -5.09
CA ASN A 19 -16.17 5.89 -5.70
C ASN A 19 -17.34 6.76 -5.21
N GLU A 20 -17.07 7.60 -4.21
CA GLU A 20 -18.00 8.50 -3.54
C GLU A 20 -17.20 9.67 -2.94
N ASP A 21 -17.89 10.71 -2.48
CA ASP A 21 -17.25 11.85 -1.82
C ASP A 21 -16.59 11.45 -0.49
N ILE A 22 -15.35 11.88 -0.29
CA ILE A 22 -14.55 11.59 0.91
C ILE A 22 -14.53 12.82 1.80
N ARG A 23 -14.81 12.65 3.10
CA ARG A 23 -14.76 13.76 4.06
C ARG A 23 -13.33 14.01 4.56
N LYS A 24 -13.06 15.26 4.94
CA LYS A 24 -11.79 15.62 5.58
C LYS A 24 -11.59 14.83 6.89
N GLY A 25 -10.42 14.22 7.05
CA GLY A 25 -10.07 13.42 8.23
C GLY A 25 -10.52 11.96 8.16
N GLU A 26 -11.17 11.55 7.07
CA GLU A 26 -11.65 10.18 6.90
C GLU A 26 -10.53 9.22 6.49
N THR A 27 -10.54 8.01 7.07
CA THR A 27 -9.64 6.92 6.67
C THR A 27 -10.21 6.17 5.47
N ILE A 28 -9.49 6.20 4.33
CA ILE A 28 -9.97 5.67 3.04
C ILE A 28 -9.50 4.26 2.70
N CYS A 29 -8.33 3.85 3.21
CA CYS A 29 -7.74 2.54 2.95
C CYS A 29 -6.75 2.20 4.07
N LEU A 30 -6.71 0.92 4.44
CA LEU A 30 -5.65 0.36 5.27
C LEU A 30 -4.66 -0.37 4.38
N LEU A 31 -3.37 -0.13 4.58
CA LEU A 31 -2.30 -0.83 3.90
C LEU A 31 -1.83 -2.01 4.73
N ARG A 32 -1.69 -3.17 4.09
CA ARG A 32 -1.22 -4.39 4.72
C ARG A 32 -0.08 -4.99 3.92
N GLY A 33 0.81 -5.66 4.63
CA GLY A 33 1.99 -6.24 4.04
C GLY A 33 2.79 -7.04 5.05
N GLU A 34 3.92 -7.53 4.60
CA GLU A 34 4.89 -8.23 5.44
C GLU A 34 5.88 -7.23 6.02
N GLU A 35 6.11 -7.27 7.33
CA GLU A 35 7.15 -6.44 7.93
C GLU A 35 8.54 -6.98 7.59
N LYS A 36 9.43 -6.09 7.12
CA LYS A 36 10.84 -6.36 6.94
C LYS A 36 11.70 -5.29 7.58
N THR A 37 12.87 -5.71 8.06
CA THR A 37 13.90 -4.78 8.51
C THR A 37 14.67 -4.18 7.33
N ILE A 38 15.34 -3.05 7.56
CA ILE A 38 16.28 -2.46 6.57
C ILE A 38 17.33 -3.48 6.13
N LYS A 39 17.85 -4.30 7.05
CA LYS A 39 18.89 -5.28 6.74
C LYS A 39 18.38 -6.35 5.77
N GLN A 40 17.16 -6.85 5.98
CA GLN A 40 16.51 -7.81 5.07
C GLN A 40 16.27 -7.18 3.70
N LEU A 41 15.70 -5.97 3.65
CA LEU A 41 15.48 -5.27 2.38
C LEU A 41 16.76 -5.07 1.59
N LYS A 42 17.85 -4.63 2.24
CA LYS A 42 19.16 -4.46 1.58
C LYS A 42 19.65 -5.77 0.97
N LYS A 43 19.48 -6.89 1.66
CA LYS A 43 19.86 -8.21 1.15
C LYS A 43 19.03 -8.58 -0.08
N ASP A 44 17.71 -8.35 -0.02
CA ASP A 44 16.79 -8.65 -1.13
C ASP A 44 17.12 -7.80 -2.38
N TYR A 45 17.47 -6.52 -2.21
CA TYR A 45 17.88 -5.64 -3.32
C TYR A 45 19.18 -6.07 -3.98
N LEU A 46 20.17 -6.49 -3.19
CA LEU A 46 21.46 -6.96 -3.71
C LEU A 46 21.33 -8.29 -4.48
N ASN A 47 20.32 -9.09 -4.17
CA ASN A 47 20.05 -10.35 -4.85
C ASN A 47 19.23 -10.18 -6.14
N GLU A 48 18.95 -8.94 -6.59
CA GLU A 48 18.11 -8.60 -7.74
C GLU A 48 16.69 -9.22 -7.74
N GLU A 49 16.26 -9.83 -6.62
CA GLU A 49 14.93 -10.43 -6.47
C GLU A 49 13.80 -9.37 -6.48
N PHE A 50 14.15 -8.08 -6.54
CA PHE A 50 13.24 -6.98 -6.25
C PHE A 50 13.26 -5.86 -7.30
N ARG A 51 12.61 -6.12 -8.43
CA ARG A 51 11.63 -5.16 -8.96
C ARG A 51 10.26 -5.69 -8.52
N ILE A 52 9.38 -4.87 -7.92
CA ILE A 52 7.89 -5.03 -7.85
C ILE A 52 7.21 -4.87 -6.47
N ASN A 53 7.86 -4.70 -5.31
CA ASN A 53 7.06 -4.39 -4.10
C ASN A 53 7.44 -3.05 -3.49
N ASP A 54 6.53 -2.07 -3.63
CA ASP A 54 6.60 -0.74 -3.02
C ASP A 54 6.72 -0.88 -1.49
N PRO A 55 7.92 -0.72 -0.91
CA PRO A 55 8.10 -0.86 0.53
C PRO A 55 7.66 0.44 1.21
N LEU A 56 6.70 0.35 2.13
CA LEU A 56 6.27 1.51 2.93
C LEU A 56 7.05 1.53 4.25
N GLN A 57 7.80 2.59 4.52
CA GLN A 57 8.47 2.73 5.82
C GLN A 57 7.45 2.94 6.95
N ILE A 58 7.53 2.14 8.01
CA ILE A 58 6.62 2.22 9.18
C ILE A 58 7.34 2.56 10.48
N SER A 59 8.68 2.47 10.50
CA SER A 59 9.50 2.92 11.62
C SER A 59 10.94 3.22 11.16
N LYS A 60 11.81 3.63 12.09
CA LYS A 60 13.23 3.90 11.81
C LYS A 60 13.95 2.71 11.16
N ASN A 61 13.58 1.47 11.49
CA ASN A 61 14.28 0.27 11.03
C ASN A 61 13.37 -0.78 10.38
N LYS A 62 12.08 -0.49 10.19
CA LYS A 62 11.10 -1.40 9.60
C LYS A 62 10.33 -0.79 8.44
N TYR A 63 9.99 -1.66 7.52
CA TYR A 63 9.21 -1.40 6.32
C TYR A 63 8.11 -2.46 6.20
N LEU A 64 7.00 -2.07 5.58
CA LEU A 64 5.91 -2.94 5.21
C LEU A 64 6.03 -3.21 3.70
N LEU A 65 6.36 -4.44 3.34
CA LEU A 65 6.27 -4.90 1.96
C LEU A 65 4.80 -5.12 1.61
N LEU A 66 4.23 -4.18 0.86
CA LEU A 66 2.81 -4.19 0.51
C LEU A 66 2.50 -5.44 -0.35
N LYS A 67 1.79 -6.41 0.23
CA LYS A 67 1.25 -7.55 -0.51
C LYS A 67 -0.11 -7.11 -1.05
N LYS A 68 -0.22 -6.97 -2.38
CA LYS A 68 -1.47 -6.73 -3.14
C LYS A 68 -2.45 -5.83 -2.38
N THR A 69 -2.31 -4.51 -2.50
CA THR A 69 -3.03 -3.45 -1.78
C THR A 69 -4.41 -3.89 -1.26
N LEU A 70 -4.42 -4.41 -0.03
CA LEU A 70 -5.63 -4.95 0.58
C LEU A 70 -6.30 -3.83 1.34
N CYS A 71 -6.99 -2.95 0.59
CA CYS A 71 -7.76 -1.88 1.19
C CYS A 71 -8.92 -2.46 1.98
N LEU A 72 -8.71 -2.53 3.30
CA LEU A 72 -9.74 -2.92 4.25
C LEU A 72 -10.32 -1.66 4.88
N PHE A 73 -11.65 -1.60 4.85
CA PHE A 73 -12.42 -0.54 5.48
C PHE A 73 -12.65 -0.89 6.94
N LYS A 74 -12.36 0.04 7.85
CA LYS A 74 -12.94 0.02 9.19
C LYS A 74 -14.10 1.00 9.18
N SER A 75 -15.35 0.51 9.19
CA SER A 75 -16.43 1.35 9.69
C SER A 75 -16.20 1.46 11.19
N LEU A 76 -15.72 2.61 11.64
CA LEU A 76 -15.88 2.98 13.05
C LEU A 76 -17.38 3.24 13.21
N LEU A 77 -18.10 2.21 13.66
CA LEU A 77 -19.34 2.36 14.41
C LEU A 77 -18.98 2.92 15.79
#